data_AF-A0A2K8Z975-F1
#
_entry.id   AF-A0A2K8Z975-F1
#
_cell.length_a   1.000
_cell.length_b   1.000
_cell.length_c   1.000
_cell.angle_alpha   90.00
_cell.angle_beta   90.00
_cell.angle_gamma   90.00
#
_symmetry.space_group_name_H-M   'P 1'
#
loop_
_entity.id
_entity.type
_entity.pdbx_description
1 polymer ?
#
loop_
_entity_poly.entity_id
_entity_poly.type
_entity_poly.pdbx_seq_one_letter_code
_entity_poly.pdbx_strand_id
1 'polypeptide(L)'
;MMLHYQSLDTSTFNVLHELMANPTLKEAGFVLCGGTALTLQLGHRMSTDIDLFSPLNVTAPKMKSFMEKTFGDRLDITSMGDLGIRSFLDGVKLDMIKFPYPMKHSPLEVNGLRVIGLDDASAMKLHAAANRGARRDYVDLAELLQKMPFERILINYQNQFNPSPQALEHTRRAITFFDDAERTTTAIDMLNGRRWETTKQIIRQSVANPRHIQLLPPPKPPLAANPHQQGIPTVSNSKPAQLITFHQKGTTTKPRQTPKH
;
A
#
# COMPACT_ATOMS: atom_id res chain seq x y z
N MET A 1 -6.73 -13.63 -6.32
CA MET A 1 -5.27 -13.40 -6.16
C MET A 1 -4.81 -14.14 -4.91
N MET A 2 -3.68 -14.83 -4.96
CA MET A 2 -3.08 -15.48 -3.79
C MET A 2 -2.02 -14.56 -3.19
N LEU A 3 -2.05 -14.35 -1.87
CA LEU A 3 -1.04 -13.54 -1.18
C LEU A 3 0.19 -14.39 -0.78
N HIS A 4 1.35 -13.74 -0.79
CA HIS A 4 2.66 -14.31 -0.47
C HIS A 4 2.99 -14.12 1.02
N TYR A 5 2.29 -14.77 1.96
CA TYR A 5 2.56 -14.56 3.39
C TYR A 5 3.93 -15.06 3.85
N GLN A 6 4.62 -15.90 3.08
CA GLN A 6 6.02 -16.23 3.33
C GLN A 6 6.95 -15.01 3.30
N SER A 7 6.47 -13.86 2.83
CA SER A 7 7.18 -12.58 2.87
C SER A 7 7.13 -11.86 4.22
N LEU A 8 6.39 -12.41 5.19
CA LEU A 8 6.24 -11.87 6.53
C LEU A 8 6.80 -12.84 7.57
N ASP A 9 7.45 -12.30 8.59
CA ASP A 9 7.69 -13.06 9.82
C ASP A 9 6.38 -13.28 10.61
N THR A 10 6.42 -14.20 11.58
CA THR A 10 5.26 -14.60 12.38
C THR A 10 4.68 -13.43 13.18
N SER A 11 5.52 -12.59 13.77
CA SER A 11 5.09 -11.41 14.53
C SER A 11 4.31 -10.43 13.65
N THR A 12 4.84 -10.09 12.47
CA THR A 12 4.22 -9.18 11.50
C THR A 12 2.91 -9.75 10.98
N PHE A 13 2.87 -11.05 10.68
CA PHE A 13 1.66 -11.75 10.26
C PHE A 13 0.54 -11.64 11.32
N ASN A 14 0.85 -11.97 12.58
CA ASN A 14 -0.13 -11.96 13.67
C ASN A 14 -0.69 -10.55 13.92
N VAL A 15 0.20 -9.56 14.07
CA VAL A 15 -0.19 -8.16 14.30
C VAL A 15 -1.03 -7.63 13.13
N LEU A 16 -0.62 -7.91 11.89
CA LEU A 16 -1.38 -7.51 10.72
C LEU A 16 -2.79 -8.10 10.71
N HIS A 17 -2.93 -9.39 11.00
CA HIS A 17 -4.23 -10.05 11.01
C HIS A 17 -5.14 -9.52 12.13
N GLU A 18 -4.59 -9.24 13.32
CA GLU A 18 -5.34 -8.62 14.42
C GLU A 18 -5.84 -7.21 14.05
N LEU A 19 -4.96 -6.36 13.50
CA LEU A 19 -5.31 -5.01 13.05
C LEU A 19 -6.37 -5.06 11.92
N MET A 20 -6.24 -6.00 10.97
CA MET A 20 -7.18 -6.13 9.87
C MET A 20 -8.54 -6.67 10.32
N ALA A 21 -8.61 -7.49 11.37
CA ALA A 21 -9.86 -7.96 11.94
C ALA A 21 -10.62 -6.89 12.75
N ASN A 22 -9.97 -5.81 13.16
CA ASN A 22 -10.58 -4.78 13.99
C ASN A 22 -11.65 -3.97 13.22
N PRO A 23 -12.94 -3.96 13.66
CA PRO A 23 -14.01 -3.29 12.94
C PRO A 23 -13.89 -1.76 12.97
N THR A 24 -13.38 -1.18 14.06
CA THR A 24 -13.17 0.28 14.15
C THR A 24 -12.10 0.74 13.16
N LEU A 25 -11.02 -0.04 12.97
CA LEU A 25 -10.03 0.25 11.93
C LEU A 25 -10.61 0.11 10.51
N LYS A 26 -11.51 -0.86 10.29
CA LYS A 26 -12.24 -1.02 9.02
C LYS A 26 -13.16 0.19 8.75
N GLU A 27 -13.96 0.60 9.72
CA GLU A 27 -14.87 1.76 9.63
C GLU A 27 -14.10 3.07 9.45
N ALA A 28 -12.95 3.18 10.09
CA ALA A 28 -12.02 4.30 9.93
C ALA A 28 -11.27 4.27 8.58
N GLY A 29 -11.54 3.29 7.71
CA GLY A 29 -11.01 3.24 6.35
C GLY A 29 -9.52 2.90 6.26
N PHE A 30 -8.93 2.24 7.27
CA PHE A 30 -7.53 1.87 7.23
C PHE A 30 -7.27 0.68 6.29
N VAL A 31 -6.28 0.88 5.42
CA VAL A 31 -5.85 -0.04 4.38
C VAL A 31 -4.36 -0.31 4.54
N LEU A 32 -3.94 -1.55 4.35
CA LEU A 32 -2.52 -1.92 4.30
C LEU A 32 -1.87 -1.33 3.04
N CYS A 33 -0.82 -0.54 3.25
CA CYS A 33 -0.03 0.13 2.22
C CYS A 33 1.46 -0.22 2.35
N GLY A 34 2.30 0.59 1.70
CA GLY A 34 3.74 0.53 1.87
C GLY A 34 4.41 -0.74 1.34
N GLY A 35 5.54 -1.09 1.92
CA GLY A 35 6.35 -2.23 1.47
C GLY A 35 5.65 -3.58 1.70
N THR A 36 4.90 -3.69 2.78
CA THR A 36 4.22 -4.92 3.20
C THR A 36 3.05 -5.25 2.30
N ALA A 37 2.26 -4.26 1.89
CA ALA A 37 1.23 -4.45 0.88
C ALA A 37 1.79 -4.96 -0.46
N LEU A 38 2.94 -4.45 -0.88
CA LEU A 38 3.57 -4.85 -2.13
C LEU A 38 4.14 -6.26 -2.06
N THR A 39 4.87 -6.61 -0.99
CA THR A 39 5.45 -7.94 -0.91
C THR A 39 4.42 -9.04 -0.72
N LEU A 40 3.30 -8.76 -0.03
CA LEU A 40 2.18 -9.71 0.02
C LEU A 40 1.59 -9.98 -1.38
N GLN A 41 1.63 -9.00 -2.28
CA GLN A 41 1.11 -9.15 -3.64
C GLN A 41 2.13 -9.71 -4.64
N LEU A 42 3.43 -9.48 -4.41
CA LEU A 42 4.49 -9.75 -5.39
C LEU A 42 5.51 -10.82 -4.93
N GLY A 43 5.60 -11.09 -3.64
CA GLY A 43 6.46 -12.12 -3.05
C GLY A 43 7.96 -11.91 -3.28
N HIS A 44 8.40 -10.67 -3.49
CA HIS A 44 9.75 -10.39 -3.98
C HIS A 44 10.81 -10.23 -2.88
N ARG A 45 10.42 -9.86 -1.66
CA ARG A 45 11.34 -9.67 -0.51
C ARG A 45 10.64 -9.85 0.84
N MET A 46 11.38 -10.01 1.93
CA MET A 46 10.78 -9.91 3.27
C MET A 46 10.32 -8.49 3.59
N SER A 47 9.29 -8.36 4.42
CA SER A 47 8.85 -7.10 5.01
C SER A 47 8.36 -7.30 6.45
N THR A 48 8.74 -6.36 7.32
CA THR A 48 8.54 -6.45 8.78
C THR A 48 7.80 -5.23 9.35
N ASP A 49 7.47 -4.25 8.50
CA ASP A 49 6.78 -3.02 8.88
C ASP A 49 5.28 -3.14 8.56
N ILE A 50 4.40 -2.45 9.26
CA ILE A 50 3.00 -2.31 8.88
C ILE A 50 2.67 -0.84 8.67
N ASP A 51 2.27 -0.50 7.45
CA ASP A 51 1.86 0.84 7.06
C ASP A 51 0.33 0.84 6.84
N LEU A 52 -0.45 1.45 7.75
CA LEU A 52 -1.91 1.55 7.64
C LEU A 52 -2.34 2.97 7.28
N PHE A 53 -2.89 3.13 6.09
CA PHE A 53 -3.25 4.44 5.55
C PHE A 53 -4.76 4.55 5.46
N SER A 54 -5.31 5.70 5.84
CA SER A 54 -6.74 6.00 5.69
C SER A 54 -6.95 7.29 4.91
N PRO A 55 -7.83 7.29 3.89
CA PRO A 55 -8.24 8.52 3.21
C PRO A 55 -9.24 9.33 4.05
N LEU A 56 -9.76 8.76 5.14
CA LEU A 56 -10.72 9.44 6.01
C LEU A 56 -9.99 10.41 6.97
N ASN A 57 -10.74 11.40 7.45
CA ASN A 57 -10.20 12.42 8.36
C ASN A 57 -10.09 11.91 9.80
N VAL A 58 -9.21 10.94 10.02
CA VAL A 58 -8.85 10.43 11.36
C VAL A 58 -7.61 11.18 11.82
N THR A 59 -7.71 11.92 12.93
CA THR A 59 -6.59 12.73 13.44
C THR A 59 -5.62 11.88 14.26
N ALA A 60 -4.34 12.24 14.29
CA ALA A 60 -3.34 11.50 15.06
C ALA A 60 -3.69 11.35 16.56
N PRO A 61 -4.25 12.36 17.27
CA PRO A 61 -4.73 12.16 18.64
C PRO A 61 -5.86 11.12 18.77
N LYS A 62 -6.77 11.03 17.78
CA LYS A 62 -7.82 10.00 17.77
C LYS A 62 -7.23 8.62 17.51
N MET A 63 -6.26 8.50 16.59
CA MET A 63 -5.52 7.25 16.36
C MET A 63 -4.84 6.80 17.65
N LYS A 64 -4.05 7.68 18.28
CA LYS A 64 -3.36 7.43 19.55
C LYS A 64 -4.33 6.93 20.62
N SER A 65 -5.37 7.69 20.92
CA SER A 65 -6.33 7.34 21.97
C SER A 65 -7.03 6.01 21.72
N PHE A 66 -7.40 5.73 20.46
CA PHE A 66 -7.98 4.43 20.09
C PHE A 66 -6.98 3.28 20.29
N MET A 67 -5.75 3.43 19.81
CA MET A 67 -4.73 2.40 19.88
C MET A 67 -4.32 2.11 21.33
N GLU A 68 -4.11 3.13 22.16
CA GLU A 68 -3.80 2.97 23.60
C GLU A 68 -4.93 2.24 24.33
N LYS A 69 -6.19 2.61 24.06
CA LYS A 69 -7.35 1.95 24.67
C LYS A 69 -7.48 0.49 24.22
N THR A 70 -7.13 0.18 22.98
CA THR A 70 -7.32 -1.14 22.38
C THR A 70 -6.20 -2.11 22.75
N PHE A 71 -4.95 -1.65 22.77
CA PHE A 71 -3.78 -2.50 22.89
C PHE A 71 -3.00 -2.30 24.20
N GLY A 72 -3.23 -1.22 24.95
CA GLY A 72 -2.60 -0.96 26.25
C GLY A 72 -1.08 -1.06 26.19
N ASP A 73 -0.50 -1.84 27.12
CA ASP A 73 0.95 -2.01 27.29
C ASP A 73 1.66 -2.69 26.11
N ARG A 74 0.91 -3.28 25.16
CA ARG A 74 1.46 -3.86 23.93
C ARG A 74 1.90 -2.80 22.91
N LEU A 75 1.40 -1.56 23.07
CA LEU A 75 1.66 -0.45 22.16
C LEU A 75 2.73 0.47 22.72
N ASP A 76 3.77 0.70 21.93
CA ASP A 76 4.80 1.72 22.19
C ASP A 76 4.74 2.81 21.11
N ILE A 77 4.29 4.01 21.47
CA ILE A 77 4.22 5.15 20.54
C ILE A 77 5.54 5.90 20.56
N THR A 78 6.25 5.89 19.44
CA THR A 78 7.57 6.52 19.32
C THR A 78 7.50 7.95 18.81
N SER A 79 6.48 8.30 18.02
CA SER A 79 6.25 9.68 17.61
C SER A 79 4.82 9.92 17.13
N MET A 80 4.39 11.17 17.21
CA MET A 80 3.12 11.65 16.67
C MET A 80 3.38 12.92 15.86
N GLY A 81 2.84 12.97 14.65
CA GLY A 81 2.81 14.16 13.82
C GLY A 81 1.40 14.47 13.34
N ASP A 82 1.24 15.51 12.53
CA ASP A 82 -0.08 15.99 12.11
C ASP A 82 -0.88 14.95 11.32
N LEU A 83 -0.17 14.13 10.53
CA LEU A 83 -0.78 13.13 9.67
C LEU A 83 -0.94 11.77 10.34
N GLY A 84 -0.35 11.51 11.51
CA GLY A 84 -0.42 10.16 12.07
C GLY A 84 0.52 9.88 13.22
N ILE A 85 0.56 8.60 13.60
CA ILE A 85 1.41 8.08 14.67
C ILE A 85 2.38 7.04 14.11
N ARG A 86 3.58 7.01 14.69
CA ARG A 86 4.54 5.91 14.53
C ARG A 86 4.65 5.19 15.86
N SER A 87 4.60 3.87 15.80
CA SER A 87 4.52 3.02 16.97
C SER A 87 5.14 1.65 16.72
N PHE A 88 5.26 0.88 17.79
CA PHE A 88 5.45 -0.56 17.75
C PHE A 88 4.27 -1.22 18.45
N LEU A 89 3.74 -2.30 17.88
CA LEU A 89 2.73 -3.16 18.50
C LEU A 89 3.32 -4.56 18.60
N ASP A 90 3.50 -5.06 19.83
CA ASP A 90 4.26 -6.30 20.11
C ASP A 90 5.64 -6.33 19.44
N GLY A 91 6.33 -5.18 19.41
CA GLY A 91 7.64 -5.05 18.76
C GLY A 91 7.61 -4.98 17.22
N VAL A 92 6.44 -5.10 16.58
CA VAL A 92 6.27 -4.89 15.13
C VAL A 92 6.06 -3.41 14.86
N LYS A 93 6.86 -2.85 13.95
CA LYS A 93 6.73 -1.44 13.56
C LYS A 93 5.37 -1.20 12.91
N LEU A 94 4.64 -0.21 13.41
CA LEU A 94 3.32 0.19 12.92
C LEU A 94 3.27 1.71 12.71
N ASP A 95 3.10 2.12 11.45
CA ASP A 95 2.86 3.51 11.06
C ASP A 95 1.38 3.64 10.63
N MET A 96 0.61 4.48 11.34
CA MET A 96 -0.79 4.78 11.01
C MET A 96 -0.90 6.21 10.50
N ILE A 97 -1.36 6.37 9.26
CA ILE A 97 -1.28 7.63 8.52
C ILE A 97 -2.65 8.02 7.95
N LYS A 98 -3.09 9.24 8.25
CA LYS A 98 -4.10 9.97 7.48
C LYS A 98 -3.46 10.35 6.15
N PHE A 99 -3.97 9.79 5.07
CA PHE A 99 -3.45 9.97 3.72
C PHE A 99 -4.43 10.83 2.91
N PRO A 100 -4.20 12.16 2.80
CA PRO A 100 -5.16 13.09 2.22
C PRO A 100 -5.24 13.04 0.69
N TYR A 101 -4.55 12.09 0.05
CA TYR A 101 -4.55 11.93 -1.40
C TYR A 101 -5.57 10.87 -1.82
N PRO A 102 -6.23 11.05 -2.98
CA PRO A 102 -7.21 10.09 -3.47
C PRO A 102 -6.57 8.71 -3.70
N MET A 103 -7.16 7.68 -3.12
CA MET A 103 -6.95 6.29 -3.53
C MET A 103 -8.02 5.98 -4.57
N LYS A 104 -7.65 5.91 -5.85
CA LYS A 104 -8.61 5.84 -6.96
C LYS A 104 -9.35 4.52 -7.01
N HIS A 105 -8.74 3.46 -6.49
CA HIS A 105 -9.29 2.13 -6.51
C HIS A 105 -9.74 1.74 -5.11
N SER A 106 -10.84 0.97 -5.03
CA SER A 106 -11.19 0.34 -3.77
C SER A 106 -10.08 -0.64 -3.35
N PRO A 107 -9.80 -0.76 -2.04
CA PRO A 107 -8.85 -1.76 -1.55
C PRO A 107 -9.23 -3.16 -1.99
N LEU A 108 -8.22 -3.99 -2.21
CA LEU A 108 -8.41 -5.42 -2.41
C LEU A 108 -8.79 -6.05 -1.07
N GLU A 109 -9.96 -6.68 -1.00
CA GLU A 109 -10.34 -7.53 0.12
C GLU A 109 -9.96 -8.99 -0.19
N VAL A 110 -8.94 -9.51 0.49
CA VAL A 110 -8.45 -10.88 0.29
C VAL A 110 -8.04 -11.49 1.62
N ASN A 111 -8.60 -12.66 1.95
CA ASN A 111 -8.33 -13.40 3.19
C ASN A 111 -8.45 -12.54 4.47
N GLY A 112 -9.45 -11.65 4.51
CA GLY A 112 -9.68 -10.74 5.64
C GLY A 112 -8.77 -9.51 5.68
N LEU A 113 -7.81 -9.38 4.75
CA LEU A 113 -6.95 -8.21 4.64
C LEU A 113 -7.55 -7.19 3.67
N ARG A 114 -7.40 -5.91 4.02
CA ARG A 114 -7.66 -4.76 3.13
C ARG A 114 -6.32 -4.25 2.61
N VAL A 115 -6.01 -4.49 1.35
CA VAL A 115 -4.68 -4.20 0.78
C VAL A 115 -4.82 -3.21 -0.38
N ILE A 116 -3.93 -2.22 -0.45
CA ILE A 116 -3.90 -1.28 -1.58
C ILE A 116 -3.62 -2.01 -2.91
N GLY A 117 -4.34 -1.63 -3.97
CA GLY A 117 -4.09 -2.16 -5.31
C GLY A 117 -2.75 -1.67 -5.89
N LEU A 118 -2.17 -2.44 -6.82
CA LEU A 118 -0.86 -2.12 -7.40
C LEU A 118 -0.81 -0.77 -8.13
N ASP A 119 -1.92 -0.33 -8.74
CA ASP A 119 -1.97 0.98 -9.42
C ASP A 119 -1.75 2.14 -8.44
N ASP A 120 -2.52 2.20 -7.35
CA ASP A 120 -2.37 3.26 -6.34
C ASP A 120 -1.04 3.10 -5.59
N ALA A 121 -0.63 1.86 -5.30
CA ALA A 121 0.67 1.59 -4.67
C ALA A 121 1.85 2.05 -5.53
N SER A 122 1.73 1.98 -6.86
CA SER A 122 2.79 2.39 -7.79
C SER A 122 3.09 3.87 -7.72
N ALA A 123 2.05 4.70 -7.60
CA ALA A 123 2.17 6.14 -7.44
C ALA A 123 2.87 6.50 -6.12
N MET A 124 2.43 5.88 -5.02
CA MET A 124 3.07 6.04 -3.70
C MET A 124 4.53 5.61 -3.73
N LYS A 125 4.83 4.51 -4.43
CA LYS A 125 6.20 3.99 -4.51
C LYS A 125 7.12 4.87 -5.35
N LEU A 126 6.63 5.40 -6.47
CA LEU A 126 7.35 6.40 -7.27
C LEU A 126 7.66 7.65 -6.42
N HIS A 127 6.68 8.14 -5.67
CA HIS A 127 6.85 9.26 -4.77
C HIS A 127 7.94 8.99 -3.71
N ALA A 128 7.88 7.84 -3.04
CA ALA A 128 8.85 7.46 -2.02
C ALA A 128 10.28 7.30 -2.61
N ALA A 129 10.42 6.65 -3.76
CA ALA A 129 11.72 6.47 -4.41
C ALA A 129 12.37 7.82 -4.79
N ALA A 130 11.59 8.75 -5.36
CA ALA A 130 12.09 10.05 -5.77
C ALA A 130 12.44 10.98 -4.60
N ASN A 131 11.74 10.88 -3.46
CA ASN A 131 11.93 11.81 -2.33
C ASN A 131 12.82 11.25 -1.20
N ARG A 132 12.75 9.94 -0.92
CA ARG A 132 13.51 9.28 0.15
C ARG A 132 14.75 8.57 -0.36
N GLY A 133 14.70 8.00 -1.57
CA GLY A 133 15.83 7.31 -2.17
C GLY A 133 16.26 6.02 -1.47
N ALA A 134 15.46 5.41 -0.60
CA ALA A 134 15.88 4.19 0.09
C ALA A 134 15.93 3.00 -0.87
N ARG A 135 16.92 2.11 -0.72
CA ARG A 135 17.12 0.96 -1.62
C ARG A 135 15.89 0.06 -1.78
N ARG A 136 15.11 -0.12 -0.71
CA ARG A 136 13.84 -0.88 -0.74
C ARG A 136 12.78 -0.25 -1.64
N ASP A 137 12.76 1.08 -1.78
CA ASP A 137 11.81 1.76 -2.66
C ASP A 137 12.11 1.49 -4.13
N TYR A 138 13.40 1.46 -4.48
CA TYR A 138 13.85 1.10 -5.83
C TYR A 138 13.58 -0.37 -6.16
N VAL A 139 13.80 -1.28 -5.20
CA VAL A 139 13.47 -2.70 -5.37
C VAL A 139 11.98 -2.88 -5.64
N ASP A 140 11.12 -2.29 -4.80
CA ASP A 140 9.66 -2.35 -4.96
C ASP A 140 9.21 -1.72 -6.30
N LEU A 141 9.78 -0.57 -6.67
CA LEU A 141 9.47 0.11 -7.94
C LEU A 141 9.87 -0.73 -9.15
N ALA A 142 11.02 -1.40 -9.12
CA ALA A 142 11.44 -2.27 -10.20
C ALA A 142 10.48 -3.47 -10.39
N GLU A 143 9.95 -4.05 -9.31
CA GLU A 143 8.95 -5.13 -9.45
C GLU A 143 7.63 -4.61 -10.04
N LEU A 144 7.19 -3.42 -9.65
CA LEU A 144 6.03 -2.77 -10.26
C LEU A 144 6.24 -2.52 -11.76
N LEU A 145 7.44 -2.09 -12.16
CA LEU A 145 7.82 -1.89 -13.56
C LEU A 145 7.91 -3.20 -14.37
N GLN A 146 7.93 -4.35 -13.72
CA GLN A 146 7.77 -5.66 -14.36
C GLN A 146 6.29 -6.07 -14.51
N LYS A 147 5.35 -5.29 -13.98
CA LYS A 147 3.89 -5.53 -14.07
C LYS A 147 3.16 -4.48 -14.90
N MET A 148 3.70 -3.27 -15.00
CA MET A 148 3.09 -2.18 -15.75
C MET A 148 4.14 -1.25 -16.38
N PRO A 149 3.83 -0.60 -17.51
CA PRO A 149 4.75 0.34 -18.14
C PRO A 149 4.92 1.57 -17.24
N PHE A 150 6.09 2.21 -17.31
CA PHE A 150 6.38 3.40 -16.51
C PHE A 150 5.41 4.56 -16.79
N GLU A 151 4.91 4.70 -18.02
CA GLU A 151 3.86 5.67 -18.39
C GLU A 151 2.60 5.50 -17.52
N ARG A 152 2.19 4.25 -17.22
CA ARG A 152 1.05 4.00 -16.33
C ARG A 152 1.34 4.43 -14.90
N ILE A 153 2.55 4.20 -14.40
CA ILE A 153 2.97 4.67 -13.06
C ILE A 153 2.97 6.21 -13.01
N LEU A 154 3.44 6.89 -14.05
CA LEU A 154 3.40 8.35 -14.16
C LEU A 154 1.97 8.89 -14.18
N ILE A 155 1.06 8.24 -14.91
CA ILE A 155 -0.37 8.58 -14.92
C ILE A 155 -0.98 8.39 -13.53
N ASN A 156 -0.68 7.27 -12.86
CA ASN A 156 -1.13 7.02 -11.49
C ASN A 156 -0.60 8.08 -10.51
N TYR A 157 0.67 8.46 -10.64
CA TYR A 157 1.30 9.50 -9.82
C TYR A 157 0.69 10.88 -10.06
N GLN A 158 0.48 11.26 -11.33
CA GLN A 158 -0.19 12.52 -11.67
C GLN A 158 -1.60 12.57 -11.06
N ASN A 159 -2.32 11.47 -11.15
CA ASN A 159 -3.68 11.34 -10.67
C ASN A 159 -3.80 11.39 -9.14
N GLN A 160 -2.80 10.89 -8.42
CA GLN A 160 -2.84 10.81 -6.96
C GLN A 160 -2.29 12.06 -6.29
N PHE A 161 -1.16 12.59 -6.78
CA PHE A 161 -0.47 13.71 -6.12
C PHE A 161 -0.62 15.04 -6.84
N ASN A 162 -1.12 15.04 -8.08
CA ASN A 162 -1.26 16.23 -8.94
C ASN A 162 -0.01 17.16 -8.93
N PRO A 163 1.20 16.62 -9.17
CA PRO A 163 2.42 17.42 -9.22
C PRO A 163 2.36 18.43 -10.38
N SER A 164 3.12 19.52 -10.25
CA SER A 164 3.40 20.40 -11.39
C SER A 164 4.20 19.64 -12.47
N PRO A 165 4.16 20.09 -13.74
CA PRO A 165 4.98 19.49 -14.79
C PRO A 165 6.48 19.44 -14.44
N GLN A 166 6.99 20.47 -13.76
CA GLN A 166 8.39 20.51 -13.31
C GLN A 166 8.67 19.46 -12.23
N ALA A 167 7.76 19.28 -11.27
CA ALA A 167 7.89 18.27 -10.21
C ALA A 167 7.77 16.84 -10.77
N LEU A 168 6.91 16.63 -11.77
CA LEU A 168 6.80 15.35 -12.48
C LEU A 168 8.11 15.01 -13.21
N GLU A 169 8.69 15.97 -13.93
CA GLU A 169 9.96 15.77 -14.64
C GLU A 169 11.16 15.62 -13.69
N HIS A 170 11.13 16.30 -12.54
CA HIS A 170 12.11 16.05 -11.48
C HIS A 170 11.99 14.63 -10.94
N THR A 171 10.77 14.17 -10.62
CA THR A 171 10.50 12.81 -10.14
C THR A 171 11.01 11.76 -11.12
N ARG A 172 10.72 11.93 -12.43
CA ARG A 172 11.18 11.03 -13.49
C ARG A 172 12.71 10.95 -13.56
N ARG A 173 13.43 12.06 -13.38
CA ARG A 173 14.90 12.06 -13.40
C ARG A 173 15.49 11.48 -12.12
N ALA A 174 14.96 11.88 -10.96
CA ALA A 174 15.43 11.49 -9.64
C ALA A 174 15.55 9.96 -9.49
N ILE A 175 14.58 9.19 -10.00
CA ILE A 175 14.60 7.72 -9.89
C ILE A 175 15.71 7.02 -10.70
N THR A 176 16.53 7.75 -11.46
CA THR A 176 17.71 7.20 -12.13
C THR A 176 19.02 7.51 -11.41
N PHE A 177 18.96 8.24 -10.29
CA PHE A 177 20.08 8.54 -9.39
C PHE A 177 20.01 7.63 -8.16
N PHE A 178 21.02 6.79 -7.98
CA PHE A 178 20.98 5.69 -7.00
C PHE A 178 21.86 5.91 -5.78
N ASP A 179 22.59 7.02 -5.71
CA ASP A 179 23.61 7.26 -4.68
C ASP A 179 23.06 7.12 -3.25
N ASP A 180 21.88 7.68 -2.97
CA ASP A 180 21.24 7.56 -1.65
C ASP A 180 20.82 6.11 -1.33
N ALA A 181 20.36 5.37 -2.35
CA ALA A 181 20.03 3.96 -2.20
C ALA A 181 21.28 3.11 -1.94
N GLU A 182 22.40 3.45 -2.56
CA GLU A 182 23.67 2.75 -2.40
C GLU A 182 24.34 3.05 -1.06
N ARG A 183 24.03 4.21 -0.45
CA ARG A 183 24.41 4.53 0.95
C ARG A 183 23.55 3.81 2.00
N THR A 184 22.43 3.22 1.62
CA THR A 184 21.57 2.47 2.56
C THR A 184 22.29 1.19 3.02
N THR A 185 22.54 1.06 4.32
CA THR A 185 23.22 -0.09 4.93
C THR A 185 22.29 -1.24 5.31
N THR A 186 20.97 -1.00 5.34
CA THR A 186 19.97 -2.01 5.68
C THR A 186 19.96 -3.12 4.63
N ALA A 187 20.19 -4.35 5.07
CA ALA A 187 20.05 -5.53 4.23
C ALA A 187 18.58 -5.67 3.75
N ILE A 188 18.41 -6.16 2.52
CA ILE A 188 17.09 -6.48 1.97
C ILE A 188 17.09 -7.96 1.64
N ASP A 189 16.27 -8.71 2.36
CA ASP A 189 16.12 -10.15 2.14
C ASP A 189 15.25 -10.40 0.92
N MET A 190 15.89 -10.52 -0.24
CA MET A 190 15.24 -10.79 -1.51
C MET A 190 14.80 -12.26 -1.59
N LEU A 191 13.50 -12.50 -1.74
CA LEU A 191 12.93 -13.85 -1.85
C LEU A 191 12.98 -14.39 -3.28
N ASN A 192 12.90 -13.48 -4.25
CA ASN A 192 12.94 -13.85 -5.65
C ASN A 192 14.39 -13.93 -6.19
N GLY A 193 15.36 -13.35 -5.47
CA GLY A 193 16.78 -13.33 -5.86
C GLY A 193 17.16 -12.20 -6.83
N ARG A 194 16.31 -11.18 -7.03
CA ARG A 194 16.66 -10.02 -7.87
C ARG A 194 17.86 -9.28 -7.30
N ARG A 195 18.89 -9.10 -8.13
CA ARG A 195 20.11 -8.38 -7.77
C ARG A 195 19.93 -6.87 -7.95
N TRP A 196 20.69 -6.10 -7.19
CA TRP A 196 20.66 -4.63 -7.26
C TRP A 196 20.97 -4.06 -8.64
N GLU A 197 21.98 -4.61 -9.33
CA GLU A 197 22.30 -4.18 -10.70
C GLU A 197 21.13 -4.40 -11.66
N THR A 198 20.40 -5.51 -11.50
CA THR A 198 19.18 -5.80 -12.26
C THR A 198 18.07 -4.82 -11.93
N THR A 199 17.90 -4.44 -10.66
CA THR A 199 16.96 -3.38 -10.24
C THR A 199 17.26 -2.05 -10.93
N LYS A 200 18.53 -1.60 -10.91
CA LYS A 200 18.96 -0.37 -11.61
C LYS A 200 18.72 -0.45 -13.11
N GLN A 201 19.00 -1.61 -13.73
CA GLN A 201 18.78 -1.84 -15.15
C GLN A 201 17.31 -1.69 -15.53
N ILE A 202 16.39 -2.34 -14.80
CA ILE A 202 14.94 -2.26 -15.04
C ILE A 202 14.51 -0.79 -15.05
N ILE A 203 14.89 -0.04 -14.02
CA ILE A 203 14.44 1.34 -13.86
C ILE A 203 14.97 2.22 -14.99
N ARG A 204 16.26 2.14 -15.33
CA ARG A 204 16.84 2.90 -16.46
C ARG A 204 16.15 2.58 -17.78
N GLN A 205 15.91 1.30 -18.06
CA GLN A 205 15.25 0.86 -19.29
C GLN A 205 13.80 1.32 -19.37
N SER A 206 13.06 1.22 -18.25
CA SER A 206 11.68 1.70 -18.16
C SER A 206 11.55 3.22 -18.28
N VAL A 207 12.50 3.99 -17.73
CA VAL A 207 12.53 5.46 -17.90
C VAL A 207 12.86 5.85 -19.34
N ALA A 208 13.75 5.11 -20.01
CA ALA A 208 14.10 5.31 -21.42
C ALA A 208 12.96 4.90 -22.37
N ASN A 209 12.19 3.87 -22.02
CA ASN A 209 11.11 3.30 -22.84
C ASN A 209 9.78 3.26 -22.07
N PRO A 210 9.18 4.42 -21.74
CA PRO A 210 8.09 4.50 -20.76
C PRO A 210 6.82 3.73 -21.11
N ARG A 211 6.58 3.47 -22.40
CA ARG A 211 5.37 2.77 -22.90
C ARG A 211 5.51 1.25 -22.94
N HIS A 212 6.70 0.71 -22.74
CA HIS A 212 6.98 -0.71 -22.90
C HIS A 212 7.34 -1.35 -21.57
N ILE A 213 6.88 -2.57 -21.36
CA ILE A 213 7.35 -3.43 -20.27
C ILE A 213 8.49 -4.27 -20.82
N GLN A 214 9.72 -4.01 -20.36
CA GLN A 214 10.84 -4.90 -20.62
C GLN A 214 10.90 -5.94 -19.51
N LEU A 215 10.26 -7.09 -19.74
CA LEU A 215 10.30 -8.21 -18.80
C LEU A 215 11.71 -8.80 -18.75
N LEU A 216 12.31 -8.77 -17.58
CA LEU A 216 13.50 -9.57 -17.28
C LEU A 216 13.06 -10.95 -16.78
N PRO A 217 13.90 -11.99 -16.96
CA PRO A 217 13.59 -13.33 -16.49
C PRO A 217 13.13 -13.28 -15.03
N PRO A 218 12.05 -14.00 -14.67
CA PRO A 218 11.61 -14.04 -13.29
C PRO A 218 12.78 -14.54 -12.45
N PRO A 219 13.24 -13.76 -11.47
CA PRO A 219 14.22 -14.26 -10.54
C PRO A 219 13.51 -15.41 -9.76
N LYS A 220 14.25 -16.50 -9.50
CA LYS A 220 13.80 -17.85 -9.06
C LYS A 220 12.38 -17.93 -8.49
N PRO A 221 11.59 -18.99 -8.80
CA PRO A 221 10.24 -19.13 -8.28
C PRO A 221 10.24 -18.93 -6.75
N PRO A 222 9.27 -18.17 -6.20
CA PRO A 222 9.23 -17.88 -4.77
C PRO A 222 9.33 -19.19 -3.98
N LEU A 223 10.12 -19.18 -2.91
CA LEU A 223 10.31 -20.34 -2.02
C LEU A 223 8.96 -20.99 -1.69
N ALA A 224 8.89 -22.32 -1.82
CA ALA A 224 7.70 -23.09 -1.52
C ALA A 224 7.50 -23.31 -0.01
N ALA A 225 6.23 -23.48 0.37
CA ALA A 225 5.64 -23.59 1.71
C ALA A 225 5.55 -22.28 2.51
N ASN A 226 4.31 -21.82 2.66
CA ASN A 226 3.95 -20.69 3.51
C ASN A 226 3.64 -21.23 4.92
N PRO A 227 4.49 -20.94 5.94
CA PRO A 227 4.27 -21.45 7.30
C PRO A 227 2.94 -20.97 7.89
N HIS A 228 2.45 -19.81 7.46
CA HIS A 228 1.23 -19.19 7.98
C HIS A 228 -0.06 -19.70 7.33
N GLN A 229 0.02 -20.44 6.23
CA GLN A 229 -1.15 -20.97 5.53
C GLN A 229 -1.78 -22.20 6.19
N GLN A 230 -1.14 -22.82 7.19
CA GLN A 230 -1.65 -24.04 7.84
C GLN A 230 -2.85 -23.81 8.78
N GLY A 231 -3.39 -22.58 8.88
CA GLY A 231 -4.53 -22.27 9.77
C GLY A 231 -5.50 -21.20 9.28
N ILE A 232 -5.34 -20.67 8.05
CA ILE A 232 -6.31 -19.72 7.49
C ILE A 232 -7.47 -20.52 6.90
N PRO A 233 -8.73 -20.38 7.38
CA PRO A 233 -9.86 -21.08 6.80
C PRO A 233 -9.97 -20.71 5.32
N THR A 234 -9.87 -21.69 4.44
CA THR A 234 -10.24 -21.51 3.03
C THR A 234 -11.73 -21.21 3.00
N VAL A 235 -12.12 -19.98 2.63
CA VAL A 235 -13.52 -19.65 2.37
C VAL A 235 -13.95 -20.41 1.12
N SER A 236 -14.48 -21.60 1.35
CA SER A 236 -15.19 -22.43 0.38
C SER A 236 -16.52 -21.76 0.06
N ASN A 237 -16.72 -21.44 -1.22
CA ASN A 237 -17.98 -21.19 -1.92
C ASN A 237 -19.24 -21.08 -1.03
N SER A 238 -19.64 -19.87 -0.66
CA SER A 238 -21.00 -19.58 -0.20
C SER A 238 -21.78 -18.82 -1.29
N LYS A 239 -22.94 -19.37 -1.63
CA LYS A 239 -23.96 -18.88 -2.58
C LYS A 239 -24.24 -17.36 -2.43
N PRO A 240 -24.70 -16.69 -3.51
CA PRO A 240 -25.02 -15.26 -3.46
C PRO A 240 -26.16 -15.00 -2.47
N ALA A 241 -25.90 -14.19 -1.45
CA ALA A 241 -26.93 -13.68 -0.55
C ALA A 241 -27.70 -12.54 -1.24
N GLN A 242 -29.01 -12.52 -1.03
CA GLN A 242 -29.98 -11.65 -1.70
C GLN A 242 -29.74 -10.16 -1.41
N LEU A 243 -29.97 -9.35 -2.44
CA LEU A 243 -29.89 -7.89 -2.44
C LEU A 243 -30.91 -7.30 -1.44
N ILE A 244 -30.44 -6.55 -0.44
CA ILE A 244 -31.31 -5.68 0.37
C ILE A 244 -31.15 -4.25 -0.15
N THR A 245 -32.19 -3.75 -0.80
CA THR A 245 -32.25 -2.41 -1.40
C THR A 245 -32.54 -1.36 -0.32
N PHE A 246 -31.64 -0.38 -0.13
CA PHE A 246 -31.93 0.79 0.70
C PHE A 246 -32.59 1.89 -0.14
N HIS A 247 -33.86 2.18 0.15
CA HIS A 247 -34.60 3.30 -0.42
C HIS A 247 -33.98 4.63 0.03
N GLN A 248 -33.56 5.46 -0.92
CA GLN A 248 -33.34 6.88 -0.67
C GLN A 248 -34.70 7.59 -0.61
N LYS A 249 -35.04 8.18 0.55
CA LYS A 249 -36.13 9.14 0.64
C LYS A 249 -35.74 10.42 -0.11
N GLY A 250 -36.25 10.57 -1.32
CA GLY A 250 -36.20 11.82 -2.06
C GLY A 250 -37.05 12.89 -1.38
N THR A 251 -36.43 14.01 -1.03
CA THR A 251 -37.11 15.25 -0.64
C THR A 251 -37.75 15.87 -1.88
N THR A 252 -39.08 15.85 -1.95
CA THR A 252 -39.87 16.51 -3.00
C THR A 252 -39.85 18.03 -2.81
N THR A 253 -39.24 18.76 -3.73
CA THR A 253 -39.45 20.20 -3.93
C THR A 253 -40.70 20.41 -4.79
N LYS A 254 -41.71 21.09 -4.26
CA LYS A 254 -42.94 21.47 -5.00
C LYS A 254 -42.64 22.66 -5.95
N PRO A 255 -43.21 22.68 -7.17
CA PRO A 255 -43.11 23.82 -8.06
C PRO A 255 -44.05 24.96 -7.64
N ARG A 256 -43.53 26.19 -7.71
CA ARG A 256 -44.23 27.45 -7.42
C ARG A 256 -45.13 27.81 -8.60
N GLN A 257 -46.45 27.84 -8.38
CA GLN A 257 -47.43 28.35 -9.34
C GLN A 257 -47.43 29.88 -9.33
N THR A 258 -47.35 30.49 -10.51
CA THR A 258 -47.62 31.90 -10.77
C THR A 258 -49.13 32.17 -10.82
N PRO A 259 -49.67 33.19 -10.13
CA PRO A 259 -51.03 33.65 -10.39
C PRO A 259 -51.05 34.61 -11.58
N LYS A 260 -52.01 34.41 -12.49
CA LYS A 260 -52.51 35.44 -13.40
C LYS A 260 -53.40 36.39 -12.61
N HIS A 261 -53.07 37.67 -12.62
CA HIS A 261 -53.97 38.84 -12.82
C HIS A 261 -53.10 40.09 -12.94
#